data_AF-A0A7S3MQW2-F1
#
_entry.id   AF-A0A7S3MQW2-F1
#
_cell.length_a   1.000
_cell.length_b   1.000
_cell.length_c   1.000
_cell.angle_alpha   90.00
_cell.angle_beta   90.00
_cell.angle_gamma   90.00
#
_symmetry.space_group_name_H-M   'P 1'
#
loop_
_entity.id
_entity.type
_entity.pdbx_description
1 polymer ?
#
loop_
_entity_poly.entity_id
_entity_poly.type
_entity_poly.pdbx_seq_one_letter_code
_entity_poly.pdbx_strand_id
1 'polypeptide(L)'
;MGWKWQTDLTDAYLGEQKLFIHDFKWVEINSGYAGIGLTSEDFEKASRLILNVDPTEIYCDDTYCFGKNACNNYADLLPDLKFTLSSRVTYTVPGHKLVQDRDIVIGAGRYQCEMLLFNSDDHYRLGSIFLEDYYSVYDIDNFKVGLGKVVDFEAVDPHDEAYDSGSATHETTGDGTHDAEDGQKEQDEVPTAGGDEDTTDETPAGTDDSNNNDSQDFTDDNASNEKTIDDAEKESPADDDSPHDENNLKNALIFSAIALIFTVFAIYCCKKRRDEARRLSGSQQ
;
A
#
# COMPACT_ATOMS: atom_id res chain seq x y z
N MET A 1 22.79 -13.21 -8.89
CA MET A 1 21.40 -13.32 -8.39
C MET A 1 21.48 -13.28 -6.88
N GLY A 2 20.95 -12.24 -6.24
CA GLY A 2 20.86 -12.18 -4.78
C GLY A 2 19.62 -12.94 -4.31
N TRP A 3 19.70 -13.56 -3.14
CA TRP A 3 18.52 -14.11 -2.47
C TRP A 3 17.65 -12.97 -1.97
N LYS A 4 16.34 -13.10 -2.13
CA LYS A 4 15.34 -12.14 -1.65
C LYS A 4 14.49 -12.80 -0.59
N TRP A 5 14.22 -12.08 0.49
CA TRP A 5 13.26 -12.51 1.50
C TRP A 5 11.86 -12.27 0.98
N GLN A 6 11.07 -13.34 0.88
CA GLN A 6 9.75 -13.29 0.27
C GLN A 6 8.71 -13.99 1.14
N THR A 7 7.48 -13.47 1.05
CA THR A 7 6.28 -14.09 1.63
C THR A 7 5.13 -13.92 0.66
N ASP A 8 3.98 -14.51 0.95
CA ASP A 8 2.80 -14.45 0.13
C ASP A 8 1.80 -13.38 0.59
N LEU A 9 1.32 -12.58 -0.37
CA LEU A 9 0.19 -11.67 -0.23
C LEU A 9 -1.09 -12.36 -0.64
N THR A 10 -2.11 -12.23 0.19
CA THR A 10 -3.44 -12.78 -0.05
C THR A 10 -4.53 -11.73 -0.04
N ASP A 11 -4.28 -10.59 0.59
CA ASP A 11 -5.17 -9.45 0.51
C ASP A 11 -4.44 -8.12 0.69
N ALA A 12 -4.94 -7.05 0.07
CA ALA A 12 -4.49 -5.69 0.28
C ALA A 12 -5.63 -4.67 0.05
N TYR A 13 -5.75 -3.74 0.99
CA TYR A 13 -6.74 -2.65 0.99
C TYR A 13 -6.06 -1.31 1.26
N LEU A 14 -6.56 -0.26 0.64
CA LEU A 14 -6.26 1.13 1.00
C LEU A 14 -7.56 1.79 1.45
N GLY A 15 -7.71 1.95 2.75
CA GLY A 15 -9.00 2.26 3.38
C GLY A 15 -10.00 1.12 3.17
N GLU A 16 -11.13 1.45 2.53
CA GLU A 16 -12.19 0.48 2.21
C GLU A 16 -11.99 -0.15 0.82
N GLN A 17 -11.12 0.41 -0.01
CA GLN A 17 -10.93 -0.04 -1.38
C GLN A 17 -9.99 -1.24 -1.43
N LYS A 18 -10.48 -2.35 -1.98
CA LYS A 18 -9.64 -3.51 -2.29
C LYS A 18 -8.69 -3.15 -3.43
N LEU A 19 -7.39 -3.28 -3.19
CA LEU A 19 -6.36 -3.15 -4.22
C LEU A 19 -6.16 -4.51 -4.89
N PHE A 20 -5.87 -5.52 -4.08
CA PHE A 20 -5.44 -6.84 -4.53
C PHE A 20 -6.62 -7.74 -4.94
N ILE A 21 -6.69 -8.12 -6.22
CA ILE A 21 -7.78 -8.95 -6.76
C ILE A 21 -7.36 -10.38 -7.11
N HIS A 22 -6.09 -10.73 -6.88
CA HIS A 22 -5.57 -12.06 -7.20
C HIS A 22 -5.71 -13.02 -6.02
N ASP A 23 -5.54 -14.32 -6.27
CA ASP A 23 -5.51 -15.32 -5.20
C ASP A 23 -4.21 -15.25 -4.39
N PHE A 24 -3.10 -14.86 -5.05
CA PHE A 24 -1.75 -14.94 -4.50
C PHE A 24 -0.75 -14.09 -5.28
N LYS A 25 0.17 -13.41 -4.58
CA LYS A 25 1.40 -12.79 -5.13
C LYS A 25 2.56 -12.90 -4.16
N TRP A 26 3.78 -12.93 -4.70
CA TRP A 26 4.99 -12.79 -3.89
C TRP A 26 5.22 -11.34 -3.48
N VAL A 27 5.59 -11.16 -2.22
CA VAL A 27 5.98 -9.91 -1.60
C VAL A 27 7.44 -9.99 -1.23
N GLU A 28 8.24 -9.03 -1.65
CA GLU A 28 9.62 -8.88 -1.19
C GLU A 28 9.65 -8.05 0.10
N ILE A 29 10.36 -8.53 1.11
CA ILE A 29 10.63 -7.76 2.35
C ILE A 29 12.05 -7.23 2.26
N ASN A 30 12.21 -5.91 2.15
CA ASN A 30 13.51 -5.30 1.90
C ASN A 30 13.58 -3.87 2.46
N SER A 31 14.36 -3.69 3.52
CA SER A 31 14.59 -2.41 4.19
C SER A 31 15.34 -1.37 3.35
N GLY A 32 15.84 -1.75 2.18
CA GLY A 32 16.45 -0.83 1.21
C GLY A 32 15.43 0.04 0.47
N TYR A 33 14.13 -0.25 0.56
CA TYR A 33 13.06 0.61 0.05
C TYR A 33 12.49 1.46 1.17
N ALA A 34 12.26 2.75 0.93
CA ALA A 34 11.65 3.63 1.93
C ALA A 34 10.16 3.31 2.14
N GLY A 35 9.41 3.15 1.03
CA GLY A 35 7.96 2.98 1.02
C GLY A 35 7.46 1.55 0.76
N ILE A 36 6.19 1.45 0.35
CA ILE A 36 5.56 0.21 -0.11
C ILE A 36 5.47 0.21 -1.63
N GLY A 37 6.06 -0.81 -2.25
CA GLY A 37 5.92 -1.06 -3.67
C GLY A 37 4.64 -1.84 -3.96
N LEU A 38 3.84 -1.35 -4.90
CA LEU A 38 2.62 -1.97 -5.40
C LEU A 38 2.85 -2.49 -6.83
N THR A 39 2.04 -3.44 -7.28
CA THR A 39 2.02 -3.76 -8.72
C THR A 39 1.49 -2.56 -9.51
N SER A 40 1.79 -2.47 -10.81
CA SER A 40 1.33 -1.34 -11.62
C SER A 40 -0.20 -1.22 -11.65
N GLU A 41 -0.92 -2.34 -11.70
CA GLU A 41 -2.39 -2.36 -11.63
C GLU A 41 -2.91 -1.81 -10.29
N ASP A 42 -2.28 -2.22 -9.19
CA ASP A 42 -2.71 -1.84 -7.85
C ASP A 42 -2.26 -0.42 -7.49
N PHE A 43 -1.13 0.03 -8.02
CA PHE A 43 -0.66 1.41 -7.94
C PHE A 43 -1.60 2.36 -8.68
N GLU A 44 -2.10 1.99 -9.87
CA GLU A 44 -3.08 2.81 -10.58
C GLU A 44 -4.38 2.98 -9.78
N LYS A 45 -4.83 1.94 -9.07
CA LYS A 45 -5.98 2.05 -8.16
C LYS A 45 -5.66 2.95 -6.97
N ALA A 46 -4.50 2.77 -6.35
CA ALA A 46 -4.06 3.57 -5.21
C ALA A 46 -3.89 5.05 -5.57
N SER A 47 -3.27 5.36 -6.72
CA SER A 47 -3.02 6.73 -7.16
C SER A 47 -4.32 7.50 -7.40
N ARG A 48 -5.36 6.84 -7.94
CA ARG A 48 -6.70 7.46 -8.05
C ARG A 48 -7.31 7.81 -6.70
N LEU A 49 -7.13 6.95 -5.68
CA LEU A 49 -7.60 7.25 -4.32
C LEU A 49 -6.82 8.39 -3.69
N ILE A 50 -5.49 8.41 -3.88
CA ILE A 50 -4.61 9.47 -3.39
C ILE A 50 -4.98 10.81 -4.07
N LEU A 51 -5.20 10.82 -5.38
CA LEU A 51 -5.62 12.03 -6.11
C LEU A 51 -6.98 12.55 -5.66
N ASN A 52 -7.88 11.70 -5.14
CA ASN A 52 -9.16 12.15 -4.59
C ASN A 52 -9.02 12.89 -3.25
N VAL A 53 -7.87 12.79 -2.57
CA VAL A 53 -7.59 13.56 -1.34
C VAL A 53 -7.46 15.04 -1.66
N ASP A 54 -6.67 15.40 -2.66
CA ASP A 54 -6.51 16.76 -3.15
C ASP A 54 -6.04 16.76 -4.63
N PRO A 55 -6.97 16.80 -5.60
CA PRO A 55 -6.63 16.67 -7.02
C PRO A 55 -5.90 17.89 -7.58
N THR A 56 -5.86 19.01 -6.85
CA THR A 56 -5.20 20.24 -7.28
C THR A 56 -3.76 20.33 -6.81
N GLU A 57 -3.46 19.75 -5.64
CA GLU A 57 -2.16 19.83 -5.00
C GLU A 57 -1.35 18.53 -5.08
N ILE A 58 -1.97 17.42 -5.45
CA ILE A 58 -1.31 16.14 -5.64
C ILE A 58 -1.07 15.87 -7.12
N TYR A 59 0.15 15.45 -7.45
CA TYR A 59 0.57 14.99 -8.75
C TYR A 59 1.05 13.54 -8.64
N CYS A 60 0.55 12.66 -9.50
CA CYS A 60 1.05 11.29 -9.63
C CYS A 60 1.59 11.08 -11.04
N ASP A 61 2.80 10.51 -11.14
CA ASP A 61 3.30 9.94 -12.38
C ASP A 61 3.11 8.41 -12.38
N ASP A 62 3.75 7.71 -13.31
CA ASP A 62 3.65 6.25 -13.43
C ASP A 62 4.33 5.50 -12.27
N THR A 63 5.12 6.17 -11.44
CA THR A 63 5.96 5.57 -10.40
C THR A 63 5.64 6.06 -8.99
N TYR A 64 5.38 7.35 -8.80
CA TYR A 64 5.22 7.99 -7.50
C TYR A 64 4.08 9.02 -7.50
N CYS A 65 3.64 9.37 -6.29
CA CYS A 65 2.76 10.51 -6.05
C CYS A 65 3.45 11.54 -5.15
N PHE A 66 3.21 12.82 -5.41
CA PHE A 66 3.81 13.95 -4.72
C PHE A 66 2.76 15.01 -4.39
N GLY A 67 2.86 15.62 -3.22
CA GLY A 67 2.02 16.74 -2.76
C GLY A 67 2.80 18.06 -2.75
N LYS A 68 2.16 19.15 -3.19
CA LYS A 68 2.74 20.50 -3.18
C LYS A 68 2.93 21.07 -1.78
N ASN A 69 2.03 20.72 -0.85
CA ASN A 69 2.07 21.17 0.54
C ASN A 69 2.93 20.27 1.43
N ALA A 70 3.17 20.69 2.67
CA ALA A 70 3.88 19.88 3.67
C ALA A 70 3.11 18.58 3.99
N CYS A 71 3.81 17.53 4.42
CA CYS A 71 3.15 16.24 4.64
C CYS A 71 2.07 16.22 5.72
N ASN A 72 2.16 17.12 6.71
CA ASN A 72 1.12 17.28 7.73
C ASN A 72 -0.25 17.65 7.14
N ASN A 73 -0.29 18.24 5.93
CA ASN A 73 -1.55 18.55 5.25
C ASN A 73 -2.24 17.30 4.68
N TYR A 74 -1.51 16.19 4.52
CA TYR A 74 -2.01 14.95 3.92
C TYR A 74 -2.06 13.78 4.91
N ALA A 75 -1.28 13.83 5.99
CA ALA A 75 -1.08 12.74 6.93
C ALA A 75 -2.38 12.12 7.46
N ASP A 76 -3.34 12.95 7.86
CA ASP A 76 -4.62 12.50 8.42
C ASP A 76 -5.71 12.25 7.37
N LEU A 77 -5.42 12.58 6.10
CA LEU A 77 -6.36 12.41 4.98
C LEU A 77 -6.14 11.12 4.21
N LEU A 78 -4.92 10.58 4.24
CA LEU A 78 -4.63 9.30 3.62
C LEU A 78 -5.24 8.16 4.44
N PRO A 79 -5.95 7.22 3.81
CA PRO A 79 -6.46 6.06 4.51
C PRO A 79 -5.34 5.06 4.82
N ASP A 80 -5.57 4.23 5.83
CA ASP A 80 -4.64 3.16 6.20
C ASP A 80 -4.46 2.13 5.09
N LEU A 81 -3.22 1.67 4.90
CA LEU A 81 -2.92 0.52 4.06
C LEU A 81 -2.96 -0.75 4.91
N LYS A 82 -3.79 -1.72 4.50
CA LYS A 82 -3.88 -3.03 5.14
C LYS A 82 -3.45 -4.11 4.16
N PHE A 83 -2.69 -5.10 4.63
CA PHE A 83 -2.35 -6.27 3.82
C PHE A 83 -2.28 -7.54 4.66
N THR A 84 -2.71 -8.65 4.07
CA THR A 84 -2.73 -9.96 4.71
C THR A 84 -1.63 -10.84 4.13
N LEU A 85 -0.66 -11.18 4.97
CA LEU A 85 0.45 -12.05 4.61
C LEU A 85 0.19 -13.49 5.08
N SER A 86 0.57 -14.46 4.23
CA SER A 86 0.44 -15.90 4.51
C SER A 86 -0.96 -16.36 4.90
N SER A 87 -2.00 -15.68 4.39
CA SER A 87 -3.41 -15.91 4.70
C SER A 87 -3.75 -15.92 6.20
N ARG A 88 -2.90 -15.32 7.05
CA ARG A 88 -2.98 -15.51 8.51
C ARG A 88 -3.01 -14.20 9.27
N VAL A 89 -2.15 -13.26 8.89
CA VAL A 89 -1.92 -12.05 9.67
C VAL A 89 -2.14 -10.83 8.80
N THR A 90 -3.07 -9.99 9.22
CA THR A 90 -3.29 -8.68 8.61
C THR A 90 -2.44 -7.65 9.33
N TYR A 91 -1.62 -6.96 8.56
CA TYR A 91 -0.81 -5.84 9.00
C TYR A 91 -1.47 -4.54 8.55
N THR A 92 -1.26 -3.48 9.31
CA THR A 92 -1.80 -2.14 9.01
C THR A 92 -0.65 -1.14 9.08
N VAL A 93 -0.49 -0.35 8.02
CA VAL A 93 0.39 0.82 7.98
C VAL A 93 -0.53 2.05 8.01
N PRO A 94 -0.47 2.84 9.10
CA PRO A 94 -1.30 4.04 9.23
C PRO A 94 -1.09 5.03 8.08
N GLY A 95 -2.15 5.70 7.64
CA GLY A 95 -2.10 6.67 6.54
C GLY A 95 -1.05 7.78 6.73
N HIS A 96 -0.91 8.29 7.95
CA HIS A 96 0.09 9.32 8.29
C HIS A 96 1.54 8.86 8.14
N LYS A 97 1.80 7.53 8.13
CA LYS A 97 3.14 6.97 7.86
C LYS A 97 3.40 6.77 6.36
N LEU A 98 2.39 6.95 5.52
CA LEU A 98 2.51 6.83 4.06
C LEU A 98 2.95 8.14 3.40
N VAL A 99 3.51 9.08 4.17
CA VAL A 99 4.00 10.37 3.67
C VAL A 99 5.38 10.68 4.24
N GLN A 100 6.23 11.33 3.45
CA GLN A 100 7.56 11.77 3.86
C GLN A 100 7.87 13.16 3.30
N ASP A 101 8.35 14.06 4.16
CA ASP A 101 8.78 15.40 3.73
C ASP A 101 9.94 15.29 2.74
N ARG A 102 9.77 15.92 1.57
CA ARG A 102 10.74 15.93 0.49
C ARG A 102 10.64 17.22 -0.30
N ASP A 103 11.76 17.83 -0.64
CA ASP A 103 11.79 18.98 -1.55
C ASP A 103 12.15 18.50 -2.97
N ILE A 104 11.12 18.28 -3.80
CA ILE A 104 11.25 17.69 -5.13
C ILE A 104 10.79 18.72 -6.17
N VAL A 105 11.61 18.92 -7.21
CA VAL A 105 11.27 19.79 -8.34
C VAL A 105 11.06 18.93 -9.57
N ILE A 106 9.82 18.91 -10.09
CA ILE A 106 9.44 18.16 -11.30
C ILE A 106 8.91 19.17 -12.32
N GLY A 107 9.65 19.36 -13.42
CA GLY A 107 9.35 20.40 -14.40
C GLY A 107 9.39 21.80 -13.77
N ALA A 108 8.26 22.49 -13.77
CA ALA A 108 8.09 23.79 -13.12
C ALA A 108 7.42 23.72 -11.73
N GLY A 109 6.99 22.52 -11.30
CA GLY A 109 6.34 22.30 -10.01
C GLY A 109 7.35 22.02 -8.90
N ARG A 110 7.07 22.51 -7.69
CA ARG A 110 7.79 22.18 -6.46
C ARG A 110 6.85 21.44 -5.52
N TYR A 111 7.30 20.30 -5.03
CA TYR A 111 6.56 19.39 -4.16
C TYR A 111 7.30 19.26 -2.83
N GLN A 112 6.54 19.27 -1.74
CA GLN A 112 7.07 19.24 -0.37
C GLN A 112 6.79 17.91 0.34
N CYS A 113 5.97 17.05 -0.27
CA CYS A 113 5.60 15.76 0.30
C CYS A 113 5.68 14.64 -0.76
N GLU A 114 6.27 13.51 -0.40
CA GLU A 114 6.26 12.27 -1.17
C GLU A 114 5.31 11.27 -0.51
N MET A 115 4.42 10.66 -1.29
CA MET A 115 3.59 9.55 -0.82
C MET A 115 4.39 8.26 -0.95
N LEU A 116 4.56 7.53 0.14
CA LEU A 116 5.41 6.36 0.25
C LEU A 116 4.76 5.08 -0.32
N LEU A 117 3.92 5.24 -1.33
CA LEU A 117 3.39 4.18 -2.18
C LEU A 117 3.98 4.39 -3.58
N PHE A 118 4.57 3.35 -4.16
CA PHE A 118 5.22 3.47 -5.48
C PHE A 118 4.93 2.27 -6.38
N ASN A 119 5.01 2.48 -7.69
CA ASN A 119 4.90 1.40 -8.67
C ASN A 119 6.20 0.58 -8.69
N SER A 120 6.12 -0.70 -8.32
CA SER A 120 7.21 -1.67 -8.38
C SER A 120 7.02 -2.73 -9.46
N ASP A 121 6.29 -2.36 -10.52
CA ASP A 121 5.98 -3.17 -11.69
C ASP A 121 5.11 -4.39 -11.38
N ASP A 122 5.71 -5.56 -11.20
CA ASP A 122 5.03 -6.86 -11.16
C ASP A 122 5.05 -7.54 -9.78
N HIS A 123 5.64 -6.87 -8.77
CA HIS A 123 5.83 -7.42 -7.43
C HIS A 123 5.45 -6.40 -6.37
N TYR A 124 5.00 -6.90 -5.21
CA TYR A 124 4.86 -6.08 -4.01
C TYR A 124 6.19 -5.99 -3.26
N ARG A 125 6.46 -4.84 -2.64
CA ARG A 125 7.66 -4.62 -1.82
C ARG A 125 7.27 -3.97 -0.50
N LEU A 126 7.70 -4.55 0.61
CA LEU A 126 7.55 -3.97 1.95
C LEU A 126 8.88 -3.36 2.38
N GLY A 127 8.92 -2.03 2.40
CA GLY A 127 10.07 -1.23 2.77
C GLY A 127 10.16 -0.90 4.26
N SER A 128 11.00 0.09 4.57
CA SER A 128 11.33 0.50 5.93
C SER A 128 10.13 1.04 6.70
N ILE A 129 9.20 1.77 6.05
CA ILE A 129 8.01 2.30 6.74
C ILE A 129 7.10 1.20 7.30
N PHE A 130 7.14 0.01 6.70
CA PHE A 130 6.46 -1.15 7.26
C PHE A 130 7.30 -1.73 8.38
N LEU A 131 8.59 -1.94 8.13
CA LEU A 131 9.47 -2.67 9.03
C LEU A 131 9.78 -1.93 10.34
N GLU A 132 9.62 -0.62 10.42
CA GLU A 132 9.91 0.14 11.64
C GLU A 132 9.03 -0.25 12.84
N ASP A 133 7.80 -0.72 12.60
CA ASP A 133 6.88 -1.15 13.67
C ASP A 133 7.07 -2.63 14.06
N TYR A 134 7.98 -3.34 13.41
CA TYR A 134 8.17 -4.77 13.61
C TYR A 134 9.64 -5.14 13.80
N TYR A 135 9.91 -5.91 14.84
CA TYR A 135 11.15 -6.66 14.92
C TYR A 135 11.11 -7.79 13.88
N SER A 136 12.12 -7.83 13.01
CA SER A 136 12.25 -8.81 11.94
C SER A 136 13.36 -9.82 12.23
N VAL A 137 13.00 -11.11 12.20
CA VAL A 137 13.93 -12.23 12.38
C VAL A 137 14.11 -12.95 11.05
N TYR A 138 15.32 -12.93 10.52
CA TYR A 138 15.67 -13.63 9.28
C TYR A 138 16.34 -14.96 9.60
N ASP A 139 15.56 -16.03 9.60
CA ASP A 139 16.02 -17.38 9.88
C ASP A 139 16.55 -18.02 8.58
N ILE A 140 17.85 -17.90 8.37
CA ILE A 140 18.56 -18.41 7.18
C ILE A 140 18.49 -19.94 7.13
N ASP A 141 18.55 -20.61 8.27
CA ASP A 141 18.59 -22.07 8.34
C ASP A 141 17.24 -22.69 7.97
N ASN A 142 16.14 -22.01 8.28
CA ASN A 142 14.78 -22.46 7.97
C ASN A 142 14.12 -21.76 6.79
N PHE A 143 14.81 -20.81 6.14
CA PHE A 143 14.27 -19.97 5.04
C PHE A 143 12.96 -19.27 5.42
N LYS A 144 12.91 -18.68 6.62
CA LYS A 144 11.72 -18.01 7.14
C LYS A 144 12.03 -16.60 7.61
N VAL A 145 11.01 -15.78 7.56
CA VAL A 145 11.00 -14.45 8.16
C VAL A 145 9.94 -14.41 9.25
N GLY A 146 10.33 -14.04 10.46
CA GLY A 146 9.43 -13.75 11.56
C GLY A 146 9.24 -12.24 11.70
N LEU A 147 8.01 -11.80 11.89
CA LEU A 147 7.68 -10.41 12.18
C LEU A 147 6.93 -10.36 13.51
N GLY A 148 7.51 -9.68 14.50
CA GLY A 148 6.88 -9.42 15.79
C GLY A 148 6.66 -7.93 15.97
N LYS A 149 5.52 -7.49 16.52
CA LYS A 149 5.31 -6.08 16.85
C LYS A 149 6.37 -5.62 17.84
N VAL A 150 6.97 -4.45 17.59
CA VAL A 150 7.78 -3.79 18.61
C VAL A 150 6.83 -3.36 19.71
N VAL A 151 6.95 -4.00 20.87
CA VAL A 151 6.33 -3.52 22.10
C VAL A 151 7.34 -2.55 22.69
N ASP A 152 6.94 -1.29 22.90
CA ASP A 152 7.79 -0.34 23.61
C ASP A 152 7.97 -0.89 25.02
N PHE A 153 9.15 -1.41 25.31
CA PHE A 153 9.47 -1.86 26.66
C PHE A 153 9.65 -0.58 27.46
N GLU A 154 8.65 -0.21 28.26
CA GLU A 154 8.84 0.81 29.28
C GLU A 154 10.13 0.46 30.03
N ALA A 155 11.08 1.37 30.01
CA ALA A 155 12.35 1.16 30.68
C ALA A 155 12.01 0.86 32.15
N VAL A 156 12.37 -0.34 32.62
CA VAL A 156 12.21 -0.71 34.02
C VAL A 156 12.85 0.40 34.84
N ASP A 157 12.05 1.11 35.65
CA ASP A 157 12.57 2.21 36.45
C ASP A 157 13.65 1.62 37.37
N PRO A 158 14.92 2.05 37.24
CA PRO A 158 15.99 1.53 38.08
C PRO A 158 15.76 1.81 39.58
N HIS A 159 14.78 2.64 39.95
CA HIS A 159 14.39 2.86 41.34
C HIS A 159 13.55 1.74 41.98
N ASP A 160 12.90 0.87 41.21
CA ASP A 160 12.08 -0.21 41.76
C ASP A 160 12.89 -1.49 42.07
N GLU A 161 14.15 -1.58 41.63
CA GLU A 161 15.01 -2.74 41.95
C GLU A 161 15.72 -2.65 43.32
N ALA A 162 15.47 -1.60 44.11
CA ALA A 162 16.18 -1.40 45.37
C ALA A 162 15.66 -2.25 46.57
N TYR A 163 14.55 -2.98 46.45
CA TYR A 163 13.92 -3.64 47.61
C TYR A 163 13.28 -5.00 47.32
N ASP A 164 14.08 -6.01 46.94
CA ASP A 164 13.90 -7.36 47.50
C ASP A 164 15.16 -8.22 47.35
N SER A 165 16.22 -7.88 48.08
CA SER A 165 17.30 -8.84 48.38
C SER A 165 16.89 -9.79 49.53
N GLY A 166 15.63 -10.24 49.50
CA GLY A 166 15.06 -11.23 50.40
C GLY A 166 15.79 -12.55 50.29
N SER A 167 16.82 -12.68 51.13
CA SER A 167 17.37 -13.90 51.71
C SER A 167 16.81 -15.20 51.13
N ALA A 168 17.55 -15.79 50.18
CA ALA A 168 17.41 -17.19 49.83
C ALA A 168 17.81 -18.05 51.04
N THR A 169 16.90 -18.24 52.00
CA THR A 169 16.97 -19.38 52.91
C THR A 169 16.54 -20.61 52.14
N HIS A 170 17.55 -21.36 51.74
CA HIS A 170 17.53 -22.74 51.28
C HIS A 170 16.67 -23.64 52.21
N GLU A 171 15.39 -23.85 51.89
CA GLU A 171 14.62 -24.98 52.40
C GLU A 171 14.63 -26.12 51.39
N THR A 172 15.57 -27.03 51.62
CA THR A 172 15.53 -28.41 51.15
C THR A 172 14.38 -29.16 51.82
N THR A 173 13.94 -30.23 51.14
CA THR A 173 13.21 -31.43 51.59
C THR A 173 11.68 -31.41 51.46
N GLY A 174 11.17 -32.23 50.55
CA GLY A 174 9.74 -32.53 50.44
C GLY A 174 9.41 -33.44 49.25
N ASP A 175 9.93 -34.66 49.30
CA ASP A 175 9.48 -35.81 48.50
C ASP A 175 7.99 -36.09 48.78
N GLY A 176 7.20 -36.36 47.73
CA GLY A 176 5.74 -36.40 47.84
C GLY A 176 5.07 -36.87 46.55
N THR A 177 5.30 -38.13 46.23
CA THR A 177 4.50 -38.97 45.34
C THR A 177 3.03 -38.94 45.77
N HIS A 178 2.09 -38.64 44.86
CA HIS A 178 0.75 -39.22 44.93
C HIS A 178 0.05 -39.25 43.57
N ASP A 179 -0.55 -40.41 43.35
CA ASP A 179 -1.27 -40.90 42.18
C ASP A 179 -2.63 -40.21 41.94
N ALA A 180 -3.03 -40.27 40.67
CA ALA A 180 -4.34 -40.68 40.13
C ALA A 180 -5.65 -39.92 40.45
N GLU A 181 -6.57 -40.14 39.49
CA GLU A 181 -8.02 -39.85 39.44
C GLU A 181 -8.39 -38.54 38.72
N ASP A 182 -8.92 -38.57 37.49
CA ASP A 182 -10.18 -39.16 36.98
C ASP A 182 -11.41 -38.33 37.35
N GLY A 183 -12.25 -38.10 36.33
CA GLY A 183 -13.70 -37.93 36.54
C GLY A 183 -14.28 -36.52 36.69
N GLN A 184 -14.88 -36.07 35.59
CA GLN A 184 -16.28 -35.58 35.49
C GLN A 184 -16.68 -34.14 35.89
N LYS A 185 -17.44 -33.55 34.94
CA LYS A 185 -18.66 -32.71 35.08
C LYS A 185 -18.43 -31.32 35.67
N GLU A 186 -19.21 -30.26 35.44
CA GLU A 186 -20.60 -29.98 35.04
C GLU A 186 -20.56 -28.49 34.59
N GLN A 187 -21.21 -28.09 33.48
CA GLN A 187 -22.51 -27.40 33.42
C GLN A 187 -22.59 -25.94 33.95
N ASP A 188 -23.32 -25.16 33.15
CA ASP A 188 -24.21 -24.03 33.49
C ASP A 188 -23.60 -22.64 33.74
N GLU A 189 -23.87 -21.70 32.80
CA GLU A 189 -24.83 -20.57 32.92
C GLU A 189 -24.15 -19.36 33.60
N VAL A 190 -24.15 -18.12 33.09
CA VAL A 190 -25.25 -17.15 32.89
C VAL A 190 -24.63 -15.90 32.20
N PRO A 191 -25.38 -15.14 31.38
CA PRO A 191 -24.93 -13.86 30.82
C PRO A 191 -25.11 -12.70 31.82
N THR A 192 -24.14 -11.78 31.91
CA THR A 192 -24.33 -10.52 32.64
C THR A 192 -24.25 -9.35 31.66
N ALA A 193 -25.40 -8.70 31.49
CA ALA A 193 -25.56 -7.36 30.97
C ALA A 193 -25.42 -6.34 32.12
N GLY A 194 -24.98 -5.12 31.79
CA GLY A 194 -25.22 -3.93 32.61
C GLY A 194 -23.96 -3.12 32.91
N GLY A 195 -23.97 -1.86 32.48
CA GLY A 195 -22.95 -0.88 32.84
C GLY A 195 -23.06 0.41 32.01
N ASP A 196 -24.17 1.12 32.17
CA ASP A 196 -24.30 2.54 31.82
C ASP A 196 -23.57 3.39 32.89
N GLU A 197 -22.62 4.23 32.48
CA GLU A 197 -22.12 5.43 33.17
C GLU A 197 -21.71 6.40 32.04
N ASP A 198 -22.51 7.40 31.64
CA ASP A 198 -22.81 8.68 32.30
C ASP A 198 -21.62 9.33 33.01
N THR A 199 -20.98 10.31 32.36
CA THR A 199 -20.37 11.48 33.03
C THR A 199 -19.90 12.56 32.02
N THR A 200 -20.56 13.73 32.07
CA THR A 200 -20.04 15.12 32.05
C THR A 200 -19.08 15.52 30.91
N ASP A 201 -19.45 16.32 29.92
CA ASP A 201 -19.82 17.76 29.95
C ASP A 201 -18.87 18.64 30.79
N GLU A 202 -17.79 19.14 30.17
CA GLU A 202 -17.19 20.43 30.52
C GLU A 202 -16.73 21.15 29.24
N THR A 203 -17.55 22.11 28.83
CA THR A 203 -17.20 23.23 27.96
C THR A 203 -16.40 24.26 28.76
N PRO A 204 -15.34 24.87 28.20
CA PRO A 204 -14.98 26.23 28.56
C PRO A 204 -15.26 27.18 27.41
N ALA A 205 -16.14 28.14 27.71
CA ALA A 205 -16.32 29.37 26.98
C ALA A 205 -15.04 30.21 27.02
N GLY A 206 -14.67 30.76 25.87
CA GLY A 206 -13.60 31.75 25.73
C GLY A 206 -13.88 32.68 24.55
N THR A 207 -14.65 33.73 24.85
CA THR A 207 -14.61 35.12 24.33
C THR A 207 -13.23 35.55 23.80
N ASP A 208 -13.04 36.48 22.87
CA ASP A 208 -13.86 37.39 22.07
C ASP A 208 -12.89 37.99 21.02
N ASP A 209 -13.45 38.76 20.09
CA ASP A 209 -12.83 39.89 19.36
C ASP A 209 -12.29 39.71 17.92
N SER A 210 -13.18 40.09 16.99
CA SER A 210 -13.08 41.32 16.18
C SER A 210 -11.89 41.48 15.21
N ASN A 211 -12.17 41.34 13.91
CA ASN A 211 -11.94 42.39 12.87
C ASN A 211 -12.33 41.84 11.47
N ASN A 212 -13.39 42.35 10.83
CA ASN A 212 -13.44 43.53 9.94
C ASN A 212 -12.50 43.46 8.72
N ASN A 213 -13.13 43.47 7.54
CA ASN A 213 -12.67 43.80 6.18
C ASN A 213 -12.93 42.62 5.22
N ASP A 214 -13.47 42.79 4.02
CA ASP A 214 -14.02 43.94 3.33
C ASP A 214 -14.86 43.38 2.18
N SER A 215 -15.90 44.09 1.83
CA SER A 215 -16.85 43.74 0.78
C SER A 215 -16.21 44.03 -0.58
N GLN A 216 -16.00 43.03 -1.43
CA GLN A 216 -15.84 43.26 -2.88
C GLN A 216 -16.83 42.42 -3.67
N ASP A 217 -17.95 43.07 -3.87
CA ASP A 217 -18.86 42.99 -4.99
C ASP A 217 -18.09 43.02 -6.32
N PHE A 218 -18.25 41.96 -7.13
CA PHE A 218 -17.91 41.95 -8.55
C PHE A 218 -19.08 41.30 -9.29
N THR A 219 -20.09 42.12 -9.56
CA THR A 219 -20.91 41.96 -10.76
C THR A 219 -20.05 42.31 -11.96
N ASP A 220 -19.94 41.41 -12.94
CA ASP A 220 -19.84 41.83 -14.34
C ASP A 220 -20.45 40.77 -15.25
N ASP A 221 -21.51 41.21 -15.90
CA ASP A 221 -22.20 40.60 -17.00
C ASP A 221 -21.23 40.25 -18.14
N ASN A 222 -21.38 39.07 -18.75
CA ASN A 222 -21.02 38.97 -20.16
C ASN A 222 -21.95 38.06 -20.96
N ALA A 223 -22.98 38.74 -21.45
CA ALA A 223 -23.68 38.58 -22.72
C ALA A 223 -23.28 37.38 -23.61
N SER A 224 -24.29 36.53 -23.80
CA SER A 224 -24.64 35.87 -25.05
C SER A 224 -24.23 36.65 -26.31
N ASN A 225 -23.45 36.00 -27.19
CA ASN A 225 -23.34 36.41 -28.58
C ASN A 225 -23.68 35.23 -29.48
N GLU A 226 -24.97 35.17 -29.80
CA GLU A 226 -25.55 34.44 -30.92
C GLU A 226 -25.06 35.10 -32.22
N LYS A 227 -24.33 34.36 -33.06
CA LYS A 227 -24.07 34.77 -34.44
C LYS A 227 -24.21 33.60 -35.39
N THR A 228 -25.41 33.48 -35.92
CA THR A 228 -25.77 32.86 -37.19
C THR A 228 -24.97 33.51 -38.33
N ILE A 229 -24.32 32.70 -39.16
CA ILE A 229 -23.95 33.06 -40.53
C ILE A 229 -24.26 31.86 -41.41
N ASP A 230 -25.27 32.06 -42.27
CA ASP A 230 -25.62 31.20 -43.39
C ASP A 230 -24.64 31.41 -44.56
N ASP A 231 -24.47 30.31 -45.30
CA ASP A 231 -24.32 30.19 -46.75
C ASP A 231 -23.05 30.64 -47.51
N ALA A 232 -22.47 29.59 -48.12
CA ALA A 232 -22.14 29.45 -49.54
C ALA A 232 -20.91 30.18 -50.15
N GLU A 233 -19.95 29.37 -50.61
CA GLU A 233 -19.34 29.31 -51.95
C GLU A 233 -18.08 28.42 -51.86
N LYS A 234 -18.13 27.15 -52.30
CA LYS A 234 -17.74 26.68 -53.63
C LYS A 234 -16.42 27.30 -54.14
N GLU A 235 -15.29 26.64 -53.87
CA GLU A 235 -14.13 26.62 -54.76
C GLU A 235 -13.25 25.37 -54.51
N SER A 236 -12.48 25.03 -55.53
CA SER A 236 -11.84 23.77 -55.95
C SER A 236 -10.97 22.97 -54.95
N PRO A 237 -10.79 21.63 -55.19
CA PRO A 237 -9.87 20.80 -54.43
C PRO A 237 -8.43 21.08 -54.87
N ALA A 238 -7.61 21.53 -53.93
CA ALA A 238 -6.16 21.47 -54.06
C ALA A 238 -5.69 20.17 -53.39
N ASP A 239 -4.94 19.37 -54.14
CA ASP A 239 -4.27 18.17 -53.68
C ASP A 239 -3.34 18.51 -52.51
N ASP A 240 -3.77 18.17 -51.29
CA ASP A 240 -2.97 18.23 -50.08
C ASP A 240 -2.39 16.84 -49.83
N ASP A 241 -1.21 16.60 -50.40
CA ASP A 241 -0.37 15.42 -50.17
C ASP A 241 0.09 15.40 -48.70
N SER A 242 -0.82 14.97 -47.83
CA SER A 242 -0.59 14.77 -46.41
C SER A 242 0.40 13.61 -46.18
N PRO A 243 1.58 13.85 -45.59
CA PRO A 243 2.60 12.81 -45.33
C PRO A 243 2.25 11.88 -44.14
N HIS A 244 0.98 11.82 -43.72
CA HIS A 244 0.56 11.06 -42.54
C HIS A 244 0.46 9.54 -42.75
N ASP A 245 0.44 9.05 -44.00
CA ASP A 245 0.27 7.62 -44.27
C ASP A 245 1.54 6.77 -44.10
N GLU A 246 2.74 7.36 -44.18
CA GLU A 246 3.99 6.60 -44.01
C GLU A 246 4.17 6.04 -42.60
N ASN A 247 3.69 6.74 -41.58
CA ASN A 247 3.88 6.33 -40.19
C ASN A 247 2.94 5.17 -39.80
N ASN A 248 1.76 5.09 -40.41
CA ASN A 248 0.82 4.00 -40.18
C ASN A 248 1.34 2.67 -40.74
N LEU A 249 1.98 2.69 -41.92
CA LEU A 249 2.57 1.51 -42.51
C LEU A 249 3.79 0.99 -41.72
N LYS A 250 4.64 1.90 -41.21
CA LYS A 250 5.79 1.54 -40.38
C LYS A 250 5.34 0.91 -39.05
N ASN A 251 4.34 1.49 -38.40
CA ASN A 251 3.77 0.94 -37.16
C ASN A 251 3.15 -0.44 -37.39
N ALA A 252 2.38 -0.63 -38.46
CA ALA A 252 1.79 -1.92 -38.81
C ALA A 252 2.84 -3.02 -39.04
N LEU A 253 3.96 -2.69 -39.70
CA LEU A 253 5.08 -3.63 -39.89
C LEU A 253 5.77 -4.00 -38.57
N ILE A 254 5.96 -3.04 -37.66
CA ILE A 254 6.54 -3.28 -36.34
C ILE A 254 5.64 -4.21 -35.52
N PHE A 255 4.33 -3.95 -35.46
CA PHE A 255 3.39 -4.82 -34.74
C PHE A 255 3.32 -6.23 -35.32
N SER A 256 3.36 -6.36 -36.65
CA SER A 256 3.39 -7.67 -37.33
C SER A 256 4.67 -8.47 -36.98
N ALA A 257 5.84 -7.81 -36.96
CA ALA A 257 7.09 -8.45 -36.59
C ALA A 257 7.09 -8.93 -35.13
N ILE A 258 6.57 -8.11 -34.20
CA ILE A 258 6.43 -8.47 -32.79
C ILE A 258 5.49 -9.67 -32.62
N ALA A 259 4.34 -9.68 -33.28
CA ALA A 259 3.39 -10.79 -33.22
C ALA A 259 3.99 -12.11 -33.73
N LEU A 260 4.84 -12.06 -34.76
CA LEU A 260 5.53 -13.23 -35.30
C LEU A 260 6.55 -13.80 -34.30
N ILE A 261 7.28 -12.94 -33.59
CA ILE A 261 8.22 -13.35 -32.53
C ILE A 261 7.47 -14.06 -31.40
N PHE A 262 6.36 -13.50 -30.92
CA PHE A 262 5.54 -14.14 -29.89
C PHE A 262 4.98 -15.49 -30.33
N THR A 263 4.56 -15.60 -31.59
CA THR A 263 4.04 -16.86 -32.16
C THR A 263 5.12 -17.94 -32.19
N VAL A 264 6.34 -17.60 -32.64
CA VAL A 264 7.49 -18.54 -32.65
C VAL A 264 7.87 -18.95 -31.23
N PHE A 265 7.89 -18.01 -30.28
CA PHE A 265 8.18 -18.29 -28.88
C PHE A 265 7.15 -19.23 -28.25
N ALA A 266 5.85 -19.00 -28.49
CA ALA A 266 4.79 -19.88 -28.02
C ALA A 266 4.92 -21.31 -28.58
N ILE A 267 5.19 -21.45 -29.89
CA ILE A 267 5.44 -22.75 -30.52
C ILE A 267 6.66 -23.45 -29.89
N TYR A 268 7.74 -22.70 -29.63
CA TYR A 268 8.93 -23.23 -28.97
C TYR A 268 8.63 -23.73 -27.55
N CYS A 269 7.92 -22.94 -26.74
CA CYS A 269 7.50 -23.33 -25.38
C CYS A 269 6.62 -24.59 -25.40
N CYS A 270 5.64 -24.66 -26.30
CA CYS A 270 4.79 -25.84 -26.47
C CYS A 270 5.60 -27.08 -26.87
N LYS A 271 6.57 -26.94 -27.79
CA LYS A 271 7.45 -28.04 -28.19
C LYS A 271 8.31 -28.52 -27.03
N LYS A 272 8.93 -27.60 -26.29
CA LYS A 272 9.78 -27.93 -25.13
C LYS A 272 9.00 -28.68 -24.05
N ARG A 273 7.80 -28.21 -23.70
CA ARG A 273 6.90 -28.88 -22.74
C ARG A 273 6.55 -30.29 -23.17
N ARG A 274 6.25 -30.49 -24.46
CA ARG A 274 5.94 -31.82 -25.02
C ARG A 274 7.15 -32.76 -24.98
N ASP A 275 8.36 -32.24 -25.23
CA ASP A 275 9.59 -33.03 -25.19
C ASP A 275 9.95 -33.43 -23.75
N GLU A 276 9.72 -32.57 -22.76
CA GLU A 276 9.85 -32.88 -21.33
C GLU A 276 8.85 -33.96 -20.88
N ALA A 277 7.58 -33.86 -21.31
CA ALA A 277 6.57 -34.87 -21.02
C ALA A 277 6.94 -36.26 -21.59
N ARG A 278 7.54 -36.30 -22.79
CA ARG A 278 8.03 -37.56 -23.39
C ARG A 278 9.17 -38.17 -22.58
N ARG A 279 10.12 -37.36 -22.09
CA ARG A 279 11.23 -37.82 -21.24
C ARG A 279 10.73 -38.44 -19.94
N LEU A 280 9.71 -37.87 -19.32
CA LEU A 280 9.12 -38.41 -18.09
C LEU A 280 8.34 -39.72 -18.33
N SER A 281 7.65 -39.87 -19.48
CA SER A 281 6.90 -41.10 -19.78
C SER A 281 7.77 -42.30 -20.17
N GLY A 282 9.02 -42.07 -20.60
CA GLY A 282 9.93 -43.13 -21.07
C GLY A 282 10.74 -43.83 -19.97
N SER A 283 10.59 -43.45 -18.71
CA SER A 283 11.41 -43.96 -17.59
C SER A 283 10.77 -45.15 -16.83
N GLN A 284 9.70 -45.76 -17.35
CA GLN A 284 9.00 -46.89 -16.70
C GLN A 284 9.03 -48.21 -17.49
N GLN A 285 10.08 -48.48 -18.26
CA GLN A 285 10.34 -49.81 -18.82
C GLN A 285 11.63 -50.40 -18.27
#